data_AF-A0A4R4BSK7-F1
#
_entry.id   AF-A0A4R4BSK7-F1
#
_cell.length_a   1.000
_cell.length_b   1.000
_cell.length_c   1.000
_cell.angle_alpha   90.00
_cell.angle_beta   90.00
_cell.angle_gamma   90.00
#
_symmetry.space_group_name_H-M   'P 1'
#
loop_
_entity.id
_entity.type
_entity.pdbx_description
1 polymer ?
#
loop_
_entity_poly.entity_id
_entity_poly.type
_entity_poly.pdbx_seq_one_letter_code
_entity_poly.pdbx_strand_id
1 'polypeptide(L)'
;MLFFIALVILFAFTFVFGIDALALPNVTYGILALIGFVVCISFSLFQWALLKKERGAMMPWFMTYAVVIGIIFVWYLTRCGSAFKWW
;
A
#
# COMPACT_ATOMS: atom_id res chain seq x y z
N MET A 1 -8.75 7.99 13.71
CA MET A 1 -9.82 7.35 12.89
C MET A 1 -9.83 7.88 11.46
N LEU A 2 -9.94 9.20 11.24
CA LEU A 2 -9.99 9.79 9.89
C LEU A 2 -8.77 9.43 9.02
N PHE A 3 -7.55 9.49 9.56
CA PHE A 3 -6.33 9.06 8.84
C PHE A 3 -6.34 7.58 8.44
N PHE A 4 -6.94 6.72 9.26
CA PHE A 4 -7.05 5.30 8.95
C PHE A 4 -8.02 5.05 7.80
N ILE A 5 -9.17 5.74 7.81
CA ILE A 5 -10.15 5.66 6.71
C ILE A 5 -9.54 6.18 5.40
N ALA A 6 -8.83 7.31 5.45
CA ALA A 6 -8.14 7.87 4.29
C ALA A 6 -7.12 6.88 3.71
N LEU A 7 -6.37 6.18 4.57
CA LEU A 7 -5.45 5.13 4.15
C LEU A 7 -6.17 3.96 3.47
N VAL A 8 -7.26 3.45 4.05
CA VAL A 8 -8.05 2.36 3.44
C VAL A 8 -8.56 2.75 2.06
N ILE A 9 -9.06 3.98 1.88
CA ILE A 9 -9.51 4.50 0.59
C ILE A 9 -8.35 4.58 -0.39
N LEU A 10 -7.20 5.15 0.03
CA LEU A 10 -6.00 5.23 -0.79
C LEU A 10 -5.52 3.85 -1.25
N PHE A 11 -5.56 2.86 -0.36
CA PHE A 11 -5.23 1.49 -0.69
C PHE A 11 -6.21 0.90 -1.71
N ALA A 12 -7.52 1.13 -1.57
CA ALA A 12 -8.49 0.65 -2.55
C ALA A 12 -8.19 1.17 -3.96
N PHE A 13 -7.89 2.46 -4.12
CA PHE A 13 -7.49 3.03 -5.41
C PHE A 13 -6.16 2.46 -5.91
N THR A 14 -5.17 2.37 -5.04
CA THR A 14 -3.84 1.80 -5.35
C THR A 14 -3.98 0.37 -5.86
N PHE A 15 -4.79 -0.43 -5.20
CA PHE A 15 -5.02 -1.83 -5.55
C PHE A 15 -5.73 -1.96 -6.89
N VAL A 16 -6.77 -1.15 -7.14
CA VAL A 16 -7.48 -1.12 -8.44
C VAL A 16 -6.52 -0.75 -9.57
N PHE A 17 -5.68 0.29 -9.40
CA PHE A 17 -4.67 0.64 -10.39
C PHE A 17 -3.65 -0.49 -10.61
N GLY A 18 -3.26 -1.20 -9.54
CA GLY A 18 -2.36 -2.34 -9.64
C GLY A 18 -2.98 -3.50 -10.45
N ILE A 19 -4.26 -3.82 -10.23
CA ILE A 19 -4.96 -4.84 -11.01
C ILE A 19 -5.11 -4.41 -12.47
N ASP A 20 -5.49 -3.16 -12.72
CA ASP A 20 -5.67 -2.65 -14.09
C ASP A 20 -4.36 -2.65 -14.86
N ALA A 21 -3.25 -2.26 -14.21
CA ALA A 21 -1.91 -2.30 -14.78
C ALA A 21 -1.43 -3.72 -15.13
N LEU A 22 -1.92 -4.74 -14.42
CA LEU A 22 -1.61 -6.16 -14.68
C LEU A 22 -2.51 -6.75 -15.77
N ALA A 23 -3.75 -6.28 -15.89
CA ALA A 23 -4.70 -6.75 -16.90
C ALA A 23 -4.42 -6.17 -18.29
N LEU A 24 -4.13 -4.87 -18.34
CA LEU A 24 -3.65 -4.14 -19.51
C LEU A 24 -2.24 -3.66 -19.15
N PRO A 25 -1.17 -4.19 -19.76
CA PRO A 25 0.22 -3.89 -19.39
C PRO A 25 0.58 -2.42 -19.65
N ASN A 26 0.06 -1.56 -18.78
CA ASN A 26 0.19 -0.12 -18.79
C ASN A 26 1.13 0.27 -17.66
N VAL A 27 2.36 0.58 -18.05
CA VAL A 27 3.45 0.92 -17.14
C VAL A 27 3.11 2.13 -16.25
N THR A 28 2.34 3.09 -16.76
CA THR A 28 1.97 4.29 -16.01
C THR A 28 1.10 3.96 -14.80
N TYR A 29 0.07 3.13 -14.98
CA TYR A 29 -0.76 2.66 -13.87
C TYR A 29 0.04 1.76 -12.93
N GLY A 30 1.00 1.01 -13.49
CA GLY A 30 1.93 0.20 -12.73
C GLY A 30 2.73 1.02 -11.71
N ILE A 31 3.31 2.13 -12.17
CA ILE A 31 4.09 3.08 -11.36
C ILE A 31 3.20 3.80 -10.34
N LEU A 32 1.99 4.23 -10.73
CA LEU A 32 1.05 4.87 -9.80
C LEU A 32 0.66 3.94 -8.65
N ALA A 33 0.41 2.67 -8.93
CA ALA A 33 0.15 1.67 -7.91
C ALA A 33 1.38 1.44 -7.02
N LEU A 34 2.60 1.37 -7.56
CA LEU A 34 3.83 1.26 -6.75
C LEU A 34 3.96 2.42 -5.76
N ILE A 35 3.78 3.65 -6.23
CA ILE A 35 3.83 4.85 -5.38
C ILE A 35 2.74 4.78 -4.31
N GLY A 36 1.51 4.41 -4.68
CA GLY A 36 0.41 4.26 -3.73
C GLY A 36 0.70 3.24 -2.63
N PHE A 37 1.30 2.09 -2.96
CA PHE A 37 1.68 1.08 -1.97
C PHE A 37 2.74 1.59 -1.01
N VAL A 38 3.78 2.26 -1.53
CA VAL A 38 4.84 2.87 -0.72
C VAL A 38 4.26 3.92 0.23
N VAL A 39 3.39 4.81 -0.26
CA VAL A 39 2.74 5.83 0.57
C VAL A 39 1.88 5.18 1.66
N CYS A 40 1.10 4.15 1.33
CA CYS A 40 0.28 3.44 2.32
C CYS A 40 1.13 2.83 3.45
N ILE A 41 2.23 2.16 3.11
CA ILE A 41 3.12 1.52 4.08
C ILE A 41 3.85 2.57 4.92
N SER A 42 4.52 3.52 4.28
CA SER A 42 5.31 4.56 4.97
C SER A 42 4.45 5.41 5.89
N PHE A 43 3.28 5.84 5.43
CA PHE A 43 2.38 6.68 6.24
C PHE A 43 1.78 5.89 7.40
N SER A 44 1.46 4.60 7.20
CA SER A 44 0.97 3.75 8.30
C SER A 44 2.04 3.52 9.37
N LEU A 45 3.29 3.26 8.97
CA LEU A 45 4.42 3.13 9.90
C LEU A 45 4.72 4.44 10.64
N PHE A 46 4.60 5.57 9.95
CA PHE A 46 4.75 6.89 10.57
C PHE A 46 3.67 7.15 11.63
N GLN A 47 2.40 6.87 11.32
CA GLN A 47 1.30 7.00 12.27
C GLN A 47 1.47 6.04 13.46
N TRP A 48 1.89 4.80 13.22
CA TRP A 48 2.23 3.86 14.28
C TRP A 48 3.33 4.41 15.20
N ALA A 49 4.40 4.98 14.65
CA ALA A 49 5.50 5.55 15.43
C ALA A 49 5.07 6.74 16.31
N LEU A 50 4.16 7.59 15.81
CA LEU A 50 3.57 8.68 16.58
C LEU A 50 2.69 8.14 17.72
N LEU A 51 1.75 7.25 17.40
CA LEU A 51 0.81 6.65 18.37
C LEU A 51 1.52 5.81 19.43
N LYS A 52 2.69 5.25 19.12
CA LYS A 52 3.51 4.52 20.08
C LYS A 52 3.98 5.40 21.25
N LYS A 53 4.28 6.68 20.99
CA LYS A 53 4.67 7.63 22.05
C LYS A 53 3.49 8.00 22.94
N GLU A 54 2.30 8.12 22.35
CA GLU A 54 1.07 8.54 23.02
C GLU A 54 0.30 7.37 23.66
N ARG A 55 0.76 6.11 23.47
CA ARG A 55 0.04 4.88 23.83
C ARG A 55 -1.41 4.86 23.31
N GLY A 56 -1.61 5.36 22.09
CA GLY A 56 -2.93 5.46 21.49
C GLY A 56 -3.52 4.08 21.17
N ALA A 57 -4.83 3.90 21.44
CA ALA A 57 -5.54 2.65 21.21
C ALA A 57 -5.54 2.18 19.75
N MET A 58 -5.31 3.08 18.79
CA MET A 58 -5.23 2.75 17.36
C MET A 58 -3.86 2.23 16.90
N MET A 59 -2.84 2.24 17.74
CA MET A 59 -1.49 1.75 17.41
C MET A 59 -1.49 0.36 16.73
N PRO A 60 -2.10 -0.71 17.28
CA PRO A 60 -2.05 -2.03 16.65
C PRO A 60 -2.66 -2.04 15.25
N TRP A 61 -3.69 -1.23 14.99
CA TRP A 61 -4.36 -1.18 13.69
C TRP A 61 -3.46 -0.66 12.56
N PHE A 62 -2.68 0.39 12.81
CA PHE A 62 -1.71 0.91 11.82
C PHE A 62 -0.57 -0.10 11.57
N MET A 63 -0.17 -0.87 12.59
CA MET A 63 0.82 -1.92 12.40
C MET A 63 0.26 -3.08 11.57
N THR A 64 -0.92 -3.60 11.92
CA THR A 64 -1.59 -4.67 11.18
C THR A 64 -1.84 -4.25 9.73
N TYR A 65 -2.29 -3.02 9.50
CA TYR A 65 -2.48 -2.46 8.17
C TYR A 65 -1.19 -2.43 7.34
N ALA A 66 -0.08 -1.97 7.92
CA ALA A 66 1.22 -1.95 7.24
C ALA A 66 1.70 -3.35 6.85
N VAL A 67 1.49 -4.35 7.72
CA VAL A 67 1.83 -5.75 7.44
C VAL A 67 0.98 -6.32 6.29
N VAL A 68 -0.34 -6.14 6.35
CA VAL A 68 -1.26 -6.63 5.32
C VAL A 68 -0.92 -6.03 3.96
N ILE A 69 -0.70 -4.72 3.90
CA ILE A 69 -0.32 -4.06 2.65
C ILE A 69 1.08 -4.46 2.20
N GLY A 70 2.02 -4.68 3.11
CA GLY A 70 3.34 -5.20 2.78
C GLY A 70 3.27 -6.54 2.04
N ILE A 71 2.40 -7.46 2.49
CA ILE A 71 2.17 -8.75 1.80
C ILE A 71 1.63 -8.52 0.39
N ILE A 72 0.63 -7.65 0.24
CA ILE A 72 0.01 -7.35 -1.05
C ILE A 72 1.00 -6.64 -1.99
N PHE A 73 1.85 -5.78 -1.46
CA PHE A 73 2.89 -5.10 -2.22
C PHE A 73 3.93 -6.08 -2.77
N VAL A 74 4.40 -7.04 -1.97
CA VAL A 74 5.31 -8.10 -2.45
C VAL A 74 4.63 -8.96 -3.53
N TRP A 75 3.37 -9.34 -3.32
CA TRP A 75 2.55 -10.03 -4.32
C TRP A 75 2.40 -9.24 -5.63
N TYR A 76 2.32 -7.92 -5.55
CA TYR A 76 2.22 -7.04 -6.70
C TYR A 76 3.55 -6.91 -7.45
N LEU A 77 4.67 -6.76 -6.73
CA LEU A 77 6.02 -6.70 -7.31
C LEU A 77 6.37 -7.97 -8.10
N THR A 78 6.06 -9.13 -7.53
CA THR A 78 6.30 -10.43 -8.21
C THR A 78 5.54 -10.55 -9.53
N ARG A 79 4.34 -9.98 -9.64
CA ARG A 79 3.58 -9.96 -10.90
C ARG A 79 4.06 -8.87 -11.84
N CYS A 80 4.48 -7.72 -11.34
CA CYS A 80 5.04 -6.65 -12.16
C CYS A 80 6.31 -7.12 -12.88
N GLY A 81 7.17 -7.91 -12.22
CA GLY A 81 8.33 -8.53 -12.87
C GLY A 81 7.94 -9.32 -14.12
N SER A 82 6.97 -10.23 -13.99
CA SER A 82 6.46 -11.04 -15.10
C SER A 82 5.68 -10.26 -16.16
N ALA A 83 4.86 -9.29 -15.75
CA ALA A 83 3.97 -8.54 -16.64
C ALA A 83 4.70 -7.43 -17.43
N PHE A 84 5.67 -6.76 -16.82
CA PHE A 84 6.43 -5.66 -17.45
C PHE A 84 7.80 -6.08 -17.98
N LYS A 85 8.20 -7.35 -17.83
CA LYS A 85 9.53 -7.88 -18.18
C LYS A 85 10.67 -7.06 -17.56
N TRP A 86 10.48 -6.60 -16.32
CA TRP A 86 11.48 -5.80 -15.61
C TRP A 86 12.60 -6.64 -14.98
N TRP A 87 12.46 -7.96 -15.00
CA TRP A 87 13.50 -8.93 -14.71
C TRP A 87 13.25 -10.20 -15.54
#